data_AF-A0A919EGH9-F1
#
_entry.id   AF-A0A919EGH9-F1
#
_cell.length_a   1.000
_cell.length_b   1.000
_cell.length_c   1.000
_cell.angle_alpha   90.00
_cell.angle_beta   90.00
_cell.angle_gamma   90.00
#
_symmetry.space_group_name_H-M   'P 1'
#
loop_
_entity.id
_entity.type
_entity.pdbx_description
1 polymer ?
#
loop_
_entity_poly.entity_id
_entity_poly.type
_entity_poly.pdbx_seq_one_letter_code
_entity_poly.pdbx_strand_id
1 'polypeptide(L)'
;MKHVKKAHRTRLMTGGAIVALGLAGVGAYSASAGGGDTAAAPAAVTEAKNGTTTATTHLTVAAATKAAKAALDAAEAENQRVTVAVVDRDGNTVVTLRGDGAGPQSYESAERKAYTAVAWNAPTSELAKRLAQAPNLKDIPGTLFLGGGAPVTAEGAPVAGIGVAGAPSGDLDEEFARAGVAALAR
;
A
#
# COMPACT_ATOMS: atom_id res chain seq x y z
N MET A 1 12.19 -9.24 46.32
CA MET A 1 13.00 -10.34 45.77
C MET A 1 12.09 -11.52 45.48
N LYS A 2 11.69 -11.71 44.21
CA LYS A 2 10.93 -12.88 43.74
C LYS A 2 11.69 -13.44 42.54
N HIS A 3 12.33 -14.59 42.74
CA HIS A 3 13.02 -15.33 41.70
C HIS A 3 11.99 -16.10 40.84
N VAL A 4 11.92 -15.79 39.55
CA VAL A 4 11.25 -16.62 38.56
C VAL A 4 12.31 -17.18 37.61
N LYS A 5 12.39 -18.51 37.58
CA LYS A 5 13.38 -19.31 36.86
C LYS A 5 13.27 -19.10 35.34
N LYS A 6 14.38 -18.79 34.67
CA LYS A 6 14.52 -18.86 33.20
C LYS A 6 14.48 -20.32 32.76
N ALA A 7 13.50 -20.68 31.93
CA ALA A 7 13.47 -21.97 31.26
C ALA A 7 14.31 -21.91 29.97
N HIS A 8 15.43 -22.65 29.94
CA HIS A 8 16.16 -22.93 28.72
C HIS A 8 15.44 -24.04 27.94
N ARG A 9 15.00 -23.72 26.71
CA ARG A 9 14.51 -24.73 25.75
C ARG A 9 15.54 -24.87 24.64
N THR A 10 16.38 -25.89 24.80
CA THR A 10 17.30 -26.46 23.83
C THR A 10 16.53 -26.89 22.58
N ARG A 11 16.80 -26.27 21.42
CA ARG A 11 16.38 -26.77 20.11
C ARG A 11 17.54 -27.54 19.50
N LEU A 12 17.41 -28.87 19.50
CA LEU A 12 18.30 -29.80 18.81
C LEU A 12 18.05 -29.67 17.30
N MET A 13 19.07 -29.28 16.54
CA MET A 13 19.09 -29.40 15.09
C MET A 13 19.68 -30.77 14.73
N THR A 14 18.88 -31.68 14.18
CA THR A 14 19.38 -32.88 13.52
C THR A 14 19.44 -32.61 12.02
N GLY A 15 20.67 -32.38 11.55
CA GLY A 15 21.02 -32.45 10.14
C GLY A 15 21.16 -33.92 9.71
N GLY A 16 20.69 -34.22 8.51
CA GLY A 16 21.02 -35.44 7.76
C GLY A 16 21.71 -35.03 6.48
N ALA A 17 23.04 -34.99 6.49
CA ALA A 17 23.88 -34.92 5.30
C ALA A 17 24.36 -36.34 5.00
N ILE A 18 24.01 -36.89 3.85
CA ILE A 18 24.64 -38.11 3.32
C ILE A 18 25.68 -37.67 2.29
N VAL A 19 26.94 -37.74 2.70
CA VAL A 19 28.11 -37.67 1.82
C VAL A 19 28.52 -39.12 1.53
N ALA A 20 28.40 -39.55 0.28
CA ALA A 20 29.05 -40.77 -0.20
C ALA A 20 30.27 -40.36 -1.03
N LEU A 21 31.45 -40.62 -0.48
CA LEU A 21 32.74 -40.44 -1.15
C LEU A 21 33.04 -41.71 -1.97
N GLY A 22 33.01 -41.60 -3.29
CA GLY A 22 33.48 -42.64 -4.21
C GLY A 22 34.52 -42.05 -5.15
N LEU A 23 35.79 -42.42 -4.96
CA LEU A 23 36.91 -42.11 -5.85
C LEU A 23 36.90 -43.11 -7.02
N ALA A 24 36.84 -42.62 -8.26
CA ALA A 24 37.64 -43.08 -9.42
C ALA A 24 37.03 -42.59 -10.75
N GLY A 25 37.84 -41.91 -11.57
CA GLY A 25 37.60 -41.72 -12.99
C GLY A 25 37.38 -40.27 -13.44
N VAL A 26 38.46 -39.58 -13.77
CA VAL A 26 38.38 -38.41 -14.68
C VAL A 26 38.08 -38.97 -16.08
N GLY A 27 36.81 -39.15 -16.37
CA GLY A 27 36.30 -39.44 -17.71
C GLY A 27 35.53 -38.22 -18.19
N ALA A 28 35.91 -37.67 -19.34
CA ALA A 28 35.15 -36.62 -19.99
C ALA A 28 33.81 -37.20 -20.48
N TYR A 29 32.76 -37.09 -19.66
CA TYR A 29 31.39 -37.29 -20.13
C TYR A 29 30.93 -35.98 -20.80
N SER A 30 30.95 -35.95 -22.13
CA SER A 30 30.11 -35.02 -22.89
C SER A 30 28.65 -35.39 -22.61
N ALA A 31 28.01 -34.65 -21.71
CA ALA A 31 26.55 -34.67 -21.61
C ALA A 31 25.99 -33.92 -22.83
N SER A 32 25.53 -34.68 -23.83
CA SER A 32 24.66 -34.17 -24.87
C SER A 32 23.43 -33.55 -24.21
N ALA A 33 23.29 -32.23 -24.31
CA ALA A 33 22.05 -31.54 -24.00
C ALA A 33 20.99 -32.02 -24.98
N GLY A 34 20.22 -33.04 -24.59
CA GLY A 34 19.01 -33.42 -25.28
C GLY A 34 18.04 -32.26 -25.22
N GLY A 35 17.89 -31.54 -26.34
CA GLY A 35 16.89 -30.50 -26.54
C GLY A 35 15.50 -31.08 -26.38
N GLY A 36 15.01 -31.07 -25.14
CA GLY A 36 13.61 -31.18 -24.83
C GLY A 36 13.06 -29.78 -24.66
N ASP A 37 12.78 -29.10 -25.77
CA ASP A 37 11.89 -27.93 -25.75
C ASP A 37 10.48 -28.42 -25.39
N THR A 38 10.24 -28.68 -24.12
CA THR A 38 8.87 -28.68 -23.59
C THR A 38 8.46 -27.22 -23.45
N ALA A 39 8.24 -26.56 -24.59
CA ALA A 39 7.52 -25.31 -24.63
C ALA A 39 6.15 -25.59 -24.00
N ALA A 40 5.94 -25.08 -22.78
CA ALA A 40 4.67 -25.17 -22.10
C ALA A 40 3.60 -24.60 -23.04
N ALA A 41 2.63 -25.42 -23.43
CA ALA A 41 1.54 -24.98 -24.28
C ALA A 41 0.85 -23.77 -23.60
N PRO A 42 0.55 -22.69 -24.34
CA PRO A 42 -0.08 -21.51 -23.75
C PRO A 42 -1.40 -21.94 -23.11
N ALA A 43 -1.60 -21.54 -21.85
CA ALA A 43 -2.84 -21.80 -21.15
C ALA A 43 -4.01 -21.21 -21.96
N ALA A 44 -5.03 -22.03 -22.22
CA ALA A 44 -6.20 -21.61 -22.95
C ALA A 44 -6.89 -20.46 -22.21
N VAL A 45 -6.98 -19.29 -22.85
CA VAL A 45 -7.75 -18.16 -22.35
C VAL A 45 -9.22 -18.40 -22.73
N THR A 46 -10.11 -18.47 -21.75
CA THR A 46 -11.56 -18.61 -21.97
C THR A 46 -12.25 -17.33 -21.52
N GLU A 47 -13.11 -16.76 -22.37
CA GLU A 47 -13.88 -15.57 -22.02
C GLU A 47 -15.00 -15.92 -21.03
N ALA A 48 -15.21 -15.03 -20.07
CA ALA A 48 -16.30 -15.15 -19.12
C ALA A 48 -17.64 -14.96 -19.82
N LYS A 49 -18.66 -15.72 -19.40
CA LYS A 49 -20.01 -15.63 -19.98
C LYS A 49 -20.68 -14.31 -19.57
N ASN A 50 -21.52 -13.76 -20.45
CA ASN A 50 -22.36 -12.61 -20.13
C ASN A 50 -23.12 -12.83 -18.82
N GLY A 51 -23.07 -11.84 -17.92
CA GLY A 51 -23.70 -11.89 -16.60
C GLY A 51 -22.84 -12.46 -15.46
N THR A 52 -21.59 -12.86 -15.74
CA THR A 52 -20.64 -13.31 -14.70
C THR A 52 -19.58 -12.26 -14.33
N THR A 53 -19.63 -11.08 -14.96
CA THR A 53 -18.68 -9.98 -14.76
C THR A 53 -19.37 -8.75 -14.18
N THR A 54 -18.62 -7.99 -13.40
CA THR A 54 -19.00 -6.63 -12.96
C THR A 54 -17.86 -5.67 -13.28
N ALA A 55 -18.19 -4.38 -13.39
CA ALA A 55 -17.22 -3.32 -13.63
C ALA A 55 -17.08 -2.44 -12.39
N THR A 56 -15.90 -1.85 -12.24
CA THR A 56 -15.57 -0.88 -11.20
C THR A 56 -14.99 0.39 -11.83
N THR A 57 -15.25 1.54 -11.21
CA THR A 57 -14.78 2.84 -11.66
C THR A 57 -13.58 3.27 -10.85
N HIS A 58 -12.55 3.78 -11.53
CA HIS A 58 -11.26 4.14 -10.94
C HIS A 58 -10.79 5.49 -11.48
N LEU A 59 -9.93 6.17 -10.72
CA LEU A 59 -9.16 7.27 -11.30
C LEU A 59 -8.15 6.72 -12.30
N THR A 60 -7.93 7.43 -13.40
CA THR A 60 -6.77 7.15 -14.25
C THR A 60 -5.49 7.51 -13.49
N VAL A 61 -4.38 6.86 -13.82
CA VAL A 61 -3.05 7.22 -13.27
C VAL A 61 -2.73 8.70 -13.49
N ALA A 62 -3.13 9.26 -14.63
CA ALA A 62 -2.97 10.68 -14.93
C ALA A 62 -3.77 11.58 -13.96
N ALA A 63 -5.03 11.23 -13.68
CA ALA A 63 -5.86 11.96 -12.72
C ALA A 63 -5.33 11.84 -11.29
N ALA A 64 -4.95 10.63 -10.85
CA ALA A 64 -4.32 10.41 -9.54
C ALA A 64 -3.02 11.20 -9.39
N THR A 65 -2.19 11.25 -10.44
CA THR A 65 -0.94 12.03 -10.45
C THR A 65 -1.22 13.53 -10.40
N LYS A 66 -2.21 14.03 -11.16
CA LYS A 66 -2.63 15.44 -11.13
C LYS A 66 -3.05 15.84 -9.71
N ALA A 67 -3.87 15.03 -9.06
CA ALA A 67 -4.35 15.30 -7.71
C ALA A 67 -3.22 15.25 -6.67
N ALA A 68 -2.33 14.25 -6.75
CA ALA A 68 -1.18 14.14 -5.85
C ALA A 68 -0.23 15.34 -5.98
N LYS A 69 0.05 15.78 -7.21
CA LYS A 69 0.88 16.97 -7.47
C LYS A 69 0.23 18.24 -6.93
N ALA A 70 -1.06 18.44 -7.17
CA ALA A 70 -1.75 19.63 -6.67
C ALA A 70 -1.73 19.72 -5.13
N ALA A 71 -1.83 18.59 -4.43
CA ALA A 71 -1.66 18.56 -2.97
C ALA A 71 -0.22 18.88 -2.53
N LEU A 72 0.78 18.35 -3.23
CA LEU A 72 2.18 18.64 -2.96
C LEU A 72 2.52 20.12 -3.21
N ASP A 73 2.06 20.68 -4.34
CA ASP A 73 2.24 22.08 -4.71
C ASP A 73 1.59 23.02 -3.68
N ALA A 74 0.40 22.68 -3.19
CA ALA A 74 -0.28 23.44 -2.14
C ALA A 74 0.52 23.45 -0.82
N ALA A 75 1.10 22.31 -0.44
CA ALA A 75 1.96 22.21 0.73
C ALA A 75 3.25 23.03 0.55
N GLU A 76 3.87 22.98 -0.63
CA GLU A 76 5.08 23.75 -0.93
C GLU A 76 4.83 25.26 -0.91
N ALA A 77 3.68 25.71 -1.41
CA ALA A 77 3.27 27.13 -1.34
C ALA A 77 3.18 27.64 0.11
N GLU A 78 2.93 26.76 1.07
CA GLU A 78 2.89 27.06 2.50
C GLU A 78 4.18 26.67 3.25
N ASN A 79 5.27 26.41 2.52
CA ASN A 79 6.57 26.00 3.06
C ASN A 79 6.53 24.70 3.88
N GLN A 80 5.57 23.83 3.60
CA GLN A 80 5.43 22.53 4.25
C GLN A 80 6.14 21.42 3.46
N ARG A 81 6.73 20.45 4.19
CA ARG A 81 7.45 19.31 3.61
C ARG A 81 6.67 18.04 3.87
N VAL A 82 5.88 17.62 2.89
CA VAL A 82 4.90 16.53 3.04
C VAL A 82 5.18 15.36 2.12
N THR A 83 4.55 14.23 2.42
CA THR A 83 4.34 13.13 1.47
C THR A 83 2.87 13.05 1.13
N VAL A 84 2.57 12.78 -0.13
CA VAL A 84 1.22 12.60 -0.65
C VAL A 84 1.08 11.18 -1.19
N ALA A 85 -0.03 10.52 -0.91
CA ALA A 85 -0.40 9.23 -1.48
C ALA A 85 -1.82 9.28 -2.06
N VAL A 86 -2.05 8.55 -3.14
CA VAL A 86 -3.37 8.28 -3.70
C VAL A 86 -3.60 6.78 -3.69
N VAL A 87 -4.64 6.34 -3.00
CA VAL A 87 -5.02 4.93 -2.86
C VAL A 87 -6.37 4.74 -3.52
N ASP A 88 -6.48 3.74 -4.39
CA ASP A 88 -7.72 3.38 -5.08
C ASP A 88 -8.72 2.73 -4.10
N ARG A 89 -10.01 2.72 -4.46
CA ARG A 89 -11.05 2.04 -3.69
C ARG A 89 -10.78 0.54 -3.52
N ASP A 90 -10.05 -0.09 -4.42
CA ASP A 90 -9.62 -1.49 -4.28
C ASP A 90 -8.54 -1.71 -3.19
N GLY A 91 -7.99 -0.63 -2.63
CA GLY A 91 -6.97 -0.62 -1.58
C GLY A 91 -5.53 -0.55 -2.09
N ASN A 92 -5.30 -0.55 -3.41
CA ASN A 92 -3.98 -0.44 -4.00
C ASN A 92 -3.52 1.02 -4.04
N THR A 93 -2.24 1.24 -3.72
CA THR A 93 -1.61 2.55 -3.88
C THR A 93 -1.32 2.80 -5.36
N VAL A 94 -1.85 3.91 -5.90
CA VAL A 94 -1.67 4.29 -7.32
C VAL A 94 -0.52 5.28 -7.48
N VAL A 95 -0.39 6.24 -6.56
CA VAL A 95 0.63 7.29 -6.61
C VAL A 95 1.16 7.57 -5.21
N THR A 96 2.46 7.77 -5.10
CA THR A 96 3.14 8.27 -3.90
C THR A 96 4.19 9.29 -4.30
N LEU A 97 4.15 10.47 -3.69
CA LEU A 97 5.12 11.55 -3.90
C LEU A 97 5.69 11.96 -2.55
N ARG A 98 6.95 11.60 -2.27
CA ARG A 98 7.68 12.11 -1.10
C ARG A 98 8.30 13.44 -1.48
N GLY A 99 7.78 14.54 -0.92
CA GLY A 99 8.39 15.86 -1.08
C GLY A 99 9.77 15.94 -0.44
N ASP A 100 10.61 16.82 -0.97
CA ASP A 100 11.97 17.01 -0.48
C ASP A 100 11.97 17.46 0.99
N GLY A 101 12.77 16.79 1.81
CA GLY A 101 12.85 17.08 3.26
C GLY A 101 11.64 16.61 4.08
N ALA A 102 10.66 15.91 3.50
CA ALA A 102 9.57 15.33 4.25
C ALA A 102 10.09 14.27 5.25
N GLY A 103 9.56 14.29 6.48
CA GLY A 103 9.99 13.39 7.56
C GLY A 103 9.86 11.90 7.19
N PRO A 104 10.67 10.98 7.73
CA PRO A 104 10.65 9.58 7.33
C PRO A 104 9.29 8.90 7.56
N GLN A 105 8.56 9.29 8.60
CA GLN A 105 7.26 8.74 8.96
C GLN A 105 6.11 9.13 8.00
N SER A 106 6.27 10.18 7.20
CA SER A 106 5.16 10.73 6.40
C SER A 106 4.69 9.78 5.31
N TYR A 107 5.57 8.94 4.76
CA TYR A 107 5.24 8.12 3.59
C TYR A 107 4.14 7.10 3.88
N GLU A 108 4.39 6.21 4.84
CA GLU A 108 3.39 5.21 5.22
C GLU A 108 2.17 5.86 5.89
N SER A 109 2.35 6.98 6.58
CA SER A 109 1.25 7.75 7.17
C SER A 109 0.29 8.26 6.10
N ALA A 110 0.81 8.86 5.01
CA ALA A 110 0.01 9.34 3.89
C ALA A 110 -0.75 8.19 3.21
N GLU A 111 -0.10 7.04 2.96
CA GLU A 111 -0.75 5.86 2.40
C GLU A 111 -1.89 5.35 3.28
N ARG A 112 -1.66 5.20 4.59
CA ARG A 112 -2.70 4.71 5.52
C ARG A 112 -3.85 5.70 5.69
N LYS A 113 -3.60 7.01 5.67
CA LYS A 113 -4.65 8.03 5.69
C LYS A 113 -5.49 7.99 4.40
N ALA A 114 -4.86 7.88 3.24
CA ALA A 114 -5.53 7.72 1.96
C ALA A 114 -6.43 6.47 1.94
N TYR A 115 -5.87 5.32 2.34
CA TYR A 115 -6.59 4.05 2.48
C TYR A 115 -7.79 4.19 3.45
N THR A 116 -7.58 4.82 4.60
CA THR A 116 -8.65 5.02 5.60
C THR A 116 -9.76 5.93 5.05
N ALA A 117 -9.41 7.02 4.37
CA ALA A 117 -10.38 7.93 3.79
C ALA A 117 -11.26 7.23 2.74
N VAL A 118 -10.66 6.49 1.80
CA VAL A 118 -11.41 5.79 0.75
C VAL A 118 -12.22 4.63 1.30
N ALA A 119 -11.71 3.91 2.31
CA ALA A 119 -12.38 2.76 2.90
C ALA A 119 -13.74 3.12 3.54
N TRP A 120 -13.83 4.28 4.20
CA TRP A 120 -15.07 4.78 4.82
C TRP A 120 -15.79 5.88 4.04
N ASN A 121 -15.24 6.33 2.91
CA ASN A 121 -15.75 7.48 2.16
C ASN A 121 -15.95 8.73 3.03
N ALA A 122 -14.97 9.05 3.87
CA ALA A 122 -15.04 10.21 4.76
C ALA A 122 -13.64 10.78 5.03
N PRO A 123 -13.53 12.09 5.33
CA PRO A 123 -12.27 12.67 5.78
C PRO A 123 -11.78 12.00 7.05
N THR A 124 -10.47 11.77 7.14
CA THR A 124 -9.88 11.08 8.30
C THR A 124 -10.00 11.86 9.61
N SER A 125 -10.08 13.19 9.54
CA SER A 125 -10.36 14.06 10.70
C SER A 125 -11.75 13.79 11.28
N GLU A 126 -12.75 13.48 10.44
CA GLU A 126 -14.09 13.08 10.87
C GLU A 126 -14.05 11.67 11.44
N LEU A 127 -13.37 10.75 10.77
CA LEU A 127 -13.24 9.36 11.22
C LEU A 127 -12.57 9.26 12.58
N ALA A 128 -11.55 10.07 12.85
CA ALA A 128 -10.88 10.11 14.15
C ALA A 128 -11.85 10.40 15.31
N LYS A 129 -12.87 11.25 15.09
CA LYS A 129 -13.90 11.56 16.10
C LYS A 129 -14.75 10.33 16.46
N ARG A 130 -14.93 9.39 15.52
CA ARG A 130 -15.71 8.16 15.76
C ARG A 130 -15.06 7.24 16.79
N LEU A 131 -13.76 7.37 17.02
CA LEU A 131 -13.03 6.59 18.03
C LEU A 131 -13.52 6.84 19.47
N ALA A 132 -14.20 7.96 19.73
CA ALA A 132 -14.81 8.21 21.03
C ALA A 132 -15.90 7.17 21.40
N GLN A 133 -16.61 6.65 20.40
CA GLN A 133 -17.67 5.66 20.59
C GLN A 133 -17.27 4.25 20.11
N ALA A 134 -16.32 4.16 19.18
CA ALA A 134 -15.83 2.90 18.61
C ALA A 134 -14.29 2.87 18.58
N PRO A 135 -13.62 2.78 19.75
CA PRO A 135 -12.17 2.93 19.85
C PRO A 135 -11.37 1.85 19.13
N ASN A 136 -11.99 0.71 18.85
CA ASN A 136 -11.39 -0.44 18.16
C ASN A 136 -11.36 -0.28 16.62
N LEU A 137 -11.98 0.76 16.05
CA LEU A 137 -11.89 1.00 14.60
C LEU A 137 -10.44 1.15 14.12
N LYS A 138 -9.59 1.80 14.94
CA LYS A 138 -8.15 1.97 14.66
C LYS A 138 -7.36 0.67 14.67
N ASP A 139 -7.93 -0.43 15.17
CA ASP A 139 -7.25 -1.73 15.23
C ASP A 139 -7.42 -2.52 13.91
N ILE A 140 -8.21 -1.99 12.96
CA ILE A 140 -8.36 -2.56 11.62
C ILE A 140 -7.03 -2.39 10.86
N PRO A 141 -6.46 -3.48 10.27
CA PRO A 141 -5.20 -3.42 9.55
C PRO A 141 -5.20 -2.38 8.41
N GLY A 142 -4.05 -1.74 8.21
CA GLY A 142 -3.86 -0.74 7.16
C GLY A 142 -4.43 0.65 7.48
N THR A 143 -5.18 0.82 8.57
CA THR A 143 -5.82 2.10 8.87
C THR A 143 -4.93 3.07 9.66
N LEU A 144 -5.26 4.35 9.53
CA LEU A 144 -4.74 5.45 10.34
C LEU A 144 -5.81 6.53 10.49
N PHE A 145 -6.44 6.57 11.68
CA PHE A 145 -7.49 7.51 12.05
C PHE A 145 -6.90 8.83 12.56
N LEU A 146 -6.28 9.59 11.66
CA LEU A 146 -5.63 10.87 11.92
C LEU A 146 -5.84 11.79 10.72
N GLY A 147 -6.19 13.07 10.95
CA GLY A 147 -6.42 14.06 9.89
C GLY A 147 -5.32 14.06 8.82
N GLY A 148 -5.73 14.17 7.56
CA GLY A 148 -4.83 14.22 6.40
C GLY A 148 -5.30 13.42 5.18
N GLY A 149 -6.34 12.61 5.32
CA GLY A 149 -6.97 11.86 4.24
C GLY A 149 -8.32 12.45 3.81
N ALA A 150 -8.52 12.59 2.50
CA ALA A 150 -9.77 13.05 1.89
C ALA A 150 -10.25 12.07 0.80
N PRO A 151 -11.53 11.65 0.79
CA PRO A 151 -12.06 10.75 -0.23
C PRO A 151 -12.34 11.49 -1.54
N VAL A 152 -12.25 10.75 -2.65
CA VAL A 152 -12.69 11.15 -3.99
C VAL A 152 -13.82 10.21 -4.40
N THR A 153 -14.91 10.79 -4.92
CA THR A 153 -16.08 10.03 -5.37
C THR A 153 -16.33 10.17 -6.86
N ALA A 154 -16.95 9.15 -7.44
CA ALA A 154 -17.57 9.19 -8.77
C ALA A 154 -18.96 8.58 -8.63
N GLU A 155 -19.99 9.23 -9.20
CA GLU A 155 -21.38 8.74 -9.18
C GLU A 155 -21.90 8.42 -7.76
N GLY A 156 -21.43 9.15 -6.74
CA GLY A 156 -21.84 8.95 -5.34
C GLY A 156 -21.11 7.83 -4.60
N ALA A 157 -20.20 7.09 -5.25
CA ALA A 157 -19.39 6.04 -4.64
C ALA A 157 -17.92 6.48 -4.48
N PRO A 158 -17.21 6.06 -3.42
CA PRO A 158 -15.77 6.31 -3.28
C PRO A 158 -14.98 5.55 -4.35
N VAL A 159 -14.07 6.25 -5.04
CA VAL A 159 -13.18 5.66 -6.06
C VAL A 159 -11.70 5.78 -5.71
N ALA A 160 -11.33 6.75 -4.87
CA ALA A 160 -9.97 6.91 -4.38
C ALA A 160 -9.94 7.69 -3.07
N GLY A 161 -8.80 7.68 -2.40
CA GLY A 161 -8.48 8.51 -1.25
C GLY A 161 -7.15 9.19 -1.49
N ILE A 162 -7.07 10.47 -1.13
CA ILE A 162 -5.84 11.25 -1.16
C ILE A 162 -5.41 11.44 0.29
N GLY A 163 -4.20 11.04 0.63
CA GLY A 163 -3.62 11.17 1.96
C GLY A 163 -2.37 12.02 1.94
N VAL A 164 -2.23 12.90 2.92
CA VAL A 164 -1.08 13.77 3.12
C VAL A 164 -0.57 13.59 4.54
N ALA A 165 0.75 13.64 4.69
CA ALA A 165 1.40 13.63 5.99
C ALA A 165 2.70 14.43 5.97
N GLY A 166 3.00 15.12 7.07
CA GLY A 166 4.29 15.78 7.30
C GLY A 166 4.17 17.24 7.72
N ALA A 167 3.00 17.85 7.56
CA ALA A 167 2.73 19.18 8.08
C ALA A 167 2.68 19.18 9.63
N PRO A 168 2.79 20.36 10.29
CA PRO A 168 2.70 20.50 11.74
C PRO A 168 1.42 19.94 12.38
N SER A 169 0.33 19.78 11.61
CA SER A 169 -0.91 19.19 12.07
C SER A 169 -1.59 18.36 10.98
N GLY A 170 -2.38 17.37 11.42
CA GLY A 170 -3.21 16.57 10.51
C GLY A 170 -4.32 17.37 9.82
N ASP A 171 -4.78 18.47 10.41
CA ASP A 171 -5.76 19.35 9.79
C ASP A 171 -5.16 20.08 8.58
N LEU A 172 -3.90 20.51 8.69
CA LEU A 172 -3.16 21.14 7.60
C LEU A 172 -2.79 20.12 6.51
N ASP A 173 -2.41 18.90 6.90
CA ASP A 173 -2.31 17.78 5.94
C ASP A 173 -3.62 17.60 5.16
N GLU A 174 -4.78 17.65 5.84
CA GLU A 174 -6.08 17.40 5.20
C GLU A 174 -6.51 18.55 4.30
N GLU A 175 -6.06 19.77 4.58
CA GLU A 175 -6.20 20.92 3.70
C GLU A 175 -5.51 20.70 2.35
N PHE A 176 -4.26 20.25 2.36
CA PHE A 176 -3.54 19.90 1.14
C PHE A 176 -4.16 18.71 0.41
N ALA A 177 -4.65 17.70 1.15
CA ALA A 177 -5.39 16.60 0.55
C ALA A 177 -6.64 17.09 -0.19
N ARG A 178 -7.40 18.03 0.41
CA ARG A 178 -8.57 18.67 -0.22
C ARG A 178 -8.19 19.51 -1.45
N ALA A 179 -7.03 20.17 -1.45
CA ALA A 179 -6.51 20.85 -2.64
C ALA A 179 -6.27 19.86 -3.80
N GLY A 180 -5.73 18.68 -3.49
CA GLY A 180 -5.61 17.57 -4.45
C GLY A 180 -6.97 17.11 -4.99
N VAL A 181 -7.97 16.93 -4.13
CA VAL A 181 -9.35 16.58 -4.56
C VAL A 181 -9.93 17.67 -5.48
N ALA A 182 -9.77 18.95 -5.11
CA ALA A 182 -10.30 20.08 -5.86
C ALA A 182 -9.70 20.19 -7.28
N ALA A 183 -8.48 19.70 -7.51
CA ALA A 183 -7.86 19.67 -8.83
C ALA A 183 -8.54 18.72 -9.82
N LEU A 184 -9.37 17.78 -9.35
CA LEU A 184 -10.12 16.84 -10.18
C LEU A 184 -11.44 17.44 -10.72
N ALA A 185 -11.96 18.49 -10.10
CA ALA A 185 -13.21 19.16 -10.49
C ALA A 185 -13.04 20.20 -11.61
N ARG A 186 -11.84 20.28 -12.21
CA ARG A 186 -11.45 21.28 -13.22
C ARG A 186 -10.96 20.64 -14.49
#